data_AF-A0A7V1F6R2-F1
#
_entry.id   AF-A0A7V1F6R2-F1
#
_cell.length_a   1.000
_cell.length_b   1.000
_cell.length_c   1.000
_cell.angle_alpha   90.00
_cell.angle_beta   90.00
_cell.angle_gamma   90.00
#
_symmetry.space_group_name_H-M   'P 1'
#
loop_
_entity.id
_entity.type
_entity.pdbx_description
1 polymer ?
#
loop_
_entity_poly.entity_id
_entity_poly.type
_entity_poly.pdbx_seq_one_letter_code
_entity_poly.pdbx_strand_id
1 'polypeptide(L)' 'MSQPPAIKDITHFVKECHKHKKEAWIAGSIKKDELPDLWATDVDVICVRGAACVQKDNGRFGEVQAKIVAELVKTMPLR' A
#
# COMPACT_ATOMS: atom_id res chain seq x y z
N MET A 1 21.00 5.83 -4.22
CA MET A 1 20.44 4.56 -4.73
C MET A 1 19.21 4.90 -5.56
N SER A 2 19.10 4.41 -6.79
CA SER A 2 17.91 4.62 -7.64
C SER A 2 16.76 3.77 -7.12
N GLN A 3 15.55 4.34 -7.04
CA GLN A 3 14.35 3.60 -6.67
C GLN A 3 14.09 2.45 -7.68
N PRO A 4 13.55 1.31 -7.23
CA PRO A 4 13.19 0.21 -8.12
C PRO A 4 12.17 0.70 -9.18
N PRO A 5 12.20 0.13 -10.42
CA PRO A 5 11.40 0.64 -11.54
C PRO A 5 9.91 0.83 -11.23
N ALA A 6 9.31 -0.11 -10.50
CA ALA A 6 7.90 -0.03 -10.10
C ALA A 6 7.58 1.19 -9.21
N ILE A 7 8.45 1.55 -8.26
CA ILE A 7 8.25 2.72 -7.38
C ILE A 7 8.35 4.02 -8.16
N LYS A 8 9.25 4.08 -9.15
CA LYS A 8 9.37 5.23 -10.05
C LYS A 8 8.10 5.44 -10.87
N ASP A 9 7.54 4.36 -11.41
CA ASP A 9 6.32 4.41 -12.22
C ASP A 9 5.10 4.82 -11.37
N ILE A 10 4.97 4.29 -10.14
CA ILE A 10 3.94 4.70 -9.18
C ILE A 10 4.07 6.19 -8.85
N THR A 11 5.29 6.66 -8.57
CA THR A 11 5.54 8.08 -8.29
C THR A 11 5.14 8.98 -9.46
N HIS A 12 5.41 8.55 -10.71
CA HIS A 12 4.97 9.29 -11.89
C HIS A 12 3.45 9.30 -12.02
N PHE A 13 2.80 8.16 -11.82
CA PHE A 13 1.34 8.03 -11.84
C PHE A 13 0.66 8.95 -10.82
N VAL A 14 1.14 8.95 -9.56
CA VAL A 14 0.63 9.83 -8.49
C VAL A 14 0.72 11.29 -8.91
N LYS A 15 1.88 11.72 -9.43
CA LYS A 15 2.07 13.11 -9.89
C LYS A 15 1.09 13.52 -10.99
N GLU A 16 0.83 12.65 -11.97
CA GLU A 16 -0.15 12.96 -13.01
C GLU A 16 -1.58 12.99 -12.44
N CYS A 17 -1.96 12.06 -11.55
CA CYS A 17 -3.26 12.11 -10.85
C CYS A 17 -3.46 13.43 -10.12
N HIS A 18 -2.50 13.84 -9.29
CA HIS A 18 -2.57 15.07 -8.50
C HIS A 18 -2.62 16.33 -9.36
N LYS A 19 -1.86 16.37 -10.47
CA LYS A 19 -1.94 17.44 -11.48
C LYS A 19 -3.34 17.61 -12.07
N HIS A 20 -4.08 16.51 -12.19
CA HIS A 20 -5.48 16.49 -12.64
C HIS A 20 -6.51 16.59 -11.48
N LYS A 21 -6.07 16.91 -10.26
CA LYS A 21 -6.90 16.98 -9.04
C LYS A 21 -7.66 15.67 -8.78
N LYS A 22 -6.98 14.53 -8.97
CA LYS A 22 -7.48 13.19 -8.70
C LYS A 22 -6.63 12.54 -7.62
N GLU A 23 -7.27 11.77 -6.75
CA GLU A 23 -6.57 10.90 -5.80
C GLU A 23 -5.99 9.66 -6.52
N ALA A 24 -4.82 9.21 -6.07
CA ALA A 24 -4.15 8.01 -6.53
C ALA A 24 -4.35 6.88 -5.51
N TRP A 25 -5.10 5.86 -5.93
CA TRP A 25 -5.40 4.68 -5.12
C TRP A 25 -4.71 3.46 -5.73
N ILE A 26 -3.94 2.72 -4.93
CA ILE A 26 -3.22 1.53 -5.39
C ILE A 26 -3.68 0.27 -4.64
N ALA A 27 -3.65 -0.87 -5.33
CA ALA A 27 -3.97 -2.19 -4.78
C ALA A 27 -3.16 -3.26 -5.51
N GLY A 28 -3.13 -4.48 -4.97
CA GLY A 28 -2.62 -5.65 -5.67
C GLY A 28 -1.61 -6.43 -4.84
N SER A 29 -2.11 -7.37 -4.04
CA SER A 29 -1.30 -8.31 -3.24
C SER A 29 -0.15 -7.67 -2.42
N ILE A 30 -0.30 -6.39 -2.07
CA ILE A 30 0.67 -5.59 -1.31
C ILE A 30 0.91 -6.24 0.04
N LYS A 31 2.18 -6.33 0.43
CA LYS A 31 2.66 -6.86 1.71
C LYS A 31 3.00 -5.73 2.67
N LYS A 32 3.07 -6.05 3.97
CA LYS A 32 3.33 -5.07 5.04
C LYS A 32 4.68 -4.35 4.88
N ASP A 33 5.71 -5.08 4.44
CA ASP A 33 7.07 -4.58 4.24
C ASP A 33 7.19 -3.62 3.04
N GLU A 34 6.26 -3.66 2.10
CA GLU A 34 6.23 -2.74 0.95
C GLU A 34 5.58 -1.39 1.29
N LEU A 35 4.78 -1.30 2.37
CA LEU A 35 4.00 -0.11 2.70
C LEU A 35 4.83 1.16 2.90
N PRO A 36 5.96 1.17 3.63
CA PRO A 36 6.75 2.39 3.83
C PRO A 36 7.23 3.01 2.52
N ASP A 37 7.72 2.18 1.58
CA ASP A 37 8.19 2.64 0.27
C ASP A 37 7.04 3.14 -0.60
N LEU A 38 5.88 2.49 -0.52
CA LEU A 38 4.68 2.93 -1.24
C LEU A 38 4.14 4.26 -0.70
N TRP A 39 4.10 4.45 0.63
CA TRP A 39 3.71 5.73 1.21
C TRP A 39 4.64 6.87 0.79
N ALA A 40 5.94 6.60 0.63
CA ALA A 40 6.91 7.58 0.16
C ALA A 40 6.67 8.07 -1.29
N THR A 41 5.79 7.40 -2.06
CA THR A 41 5.37 7.85 -3.40
C THR A 41 4.25 8.90 -3.39
N ASP A 42 3.74 9.24 -2.20
CA ASP A 42 2.63 10.16 -1.96
C ASP A 42 1.27 9.69 -2.50
N VAL A 43 1.08 8.38 -2.66
CA VAL A 43 -0.26 7.81 -2.86
C VAL A 43 -1.22 8.24 -1.76
N ASP A 44 -2.48 8.39 -2.13
CA ASP A 44 -3.54 8.83 -1.22
C ASP A 44 -4.11 7.65 -0.43
N VAL A 45 -4.29 6.50 -1.11
CA VAL A 45 -4.86 5.30 -0.51
C VAL A 45 -4.13 4.05 -0.98
N ILE A 46 -3.78 3.19 -0.02
CA ILE A 46 -3.29 1.83 -0.27
C ILE A 46 -4.36 0.84 0.18
N CYS A 47 -4.93 0.11 -0.79
CA CYS A 47 -5.96 -0.88 -0.57
C CYS A 47 -5.34 -2.26 -0.33
N VAL A 48 -5.57 -2.81 0.86
CA VAL A 48 -5.04 -4.12 1.26
C VAL A 48 -6.15 -5.09 1.63
N ARG A 49 -5.90 -6.38 1.38
CA ARG A 49 -6.70 -7.48 1.93
C ARG A 49 -5.81 -8.55 2.53
N GLY A 50 -4.96 -9.17 1.71
CA GLY A 50 -4.04 -10.22 2.16
C GLY A 50 -3.14 -9.79 3.33
N ALA A 51 -2.56 -8.58 3.27
CA ALA A 51 -1.73 -8.04 4.36
C ALA A 51 -2.49 -7.82 5.69
N ALA A 52 -3.82 -7.72 5.65
CA ALA A 52 -4.66 -7.55 6.84
C ALA A 52 -5.17 -8.90 7.42
N CYS A 53 -4.89 -10.01 6.75
CA CYS A 53 -5.38 -11.34 7.11
C CYS A 53 -4.35 -12.15 7.90
N VAL A 54 -4.83 -13.06 8.76
CA VAL A 54 -3.99 -14.15 9.29
C VAL A 54 -3.71 -15.14 8.16
N GLN A 55 -2.45 -15.49 7.93
CA GLN A 55 -2.06 -16.53 7.00
C GLN A 55 -2.73 -17.85 7.43
N LYS A 56 -3.50 -18.48 6.53
CA LYS A 56 -4.02 -19.84 6.71
C LYS A 56 -3.36 -20.72 5.66
N ASP A 57 -2.95 -21.92 6.05
CA ASP A 57 -2.27 -22.86 5.15
C ASP A 57 -3.15 -23.30 3.97
N ASN A 58 -4.48 -23.21 4.10
CA ASN A 58 -5.46 -23.73 3.14
C ASN A 58 -6.49 -22.67 2.69
N GLY A 59 -6.08 -21.70 1.87
CA GLY A 59 -6.99 -20.77 1.20
C GLY A 59 -6.31 -19.54 0.57
N ARG A 60 -6.97 -18.89 -0.39
CA ARG A 60 -6.42 -17.72 -1.12
C ARG A 60 -6.23 -16.49 -0.22
N PHE A 61 -7.04 -16.36 0.84
CA PHE A 61 -6.95 -15.29 1.84
C PHE A 61 -7.55 -15.76 3.17
N GLY A 62 -6.88 -15.46 4.29
CA GLY A 62 -7.41 -15.74 5.62
C GLY A 62 -8.40 -14.69 6.12
N GLU A 63 -8.60 -14.66 7.44
CA GLU A 63 -9.54 -13.74 8.09
C GLU A 63 -8.85 -12.43 8.47
N VAL A 64 -9.51 -11.31 8.21
CA VAL A 64 -9.03 -9.97 8.61
C VAL A 64 -8.98 -9.89 10.13
N GLN A 65 -7.89 -9.38 10.68
CA GLN A 65 -7.74 -9.19 12.12
C GLN A 65 -7.49 -7.73 12.46
N ALA A 66 -8.27 -7.20 13.41
CA ALA A 66 -8.14 -5.82 13.86
C ALA A 66 -6.71 -5.48 14.35
N LYS A 67 -6.05 -6.42 15.04
CA LYS A 67 -4.65 -6.26 15.47
C LYS A 67 -3.67 -6.09 14.30
N ILE A 68 -3.90 -6.79 13.18
CA ILE A 68 -3.04 -6.66 12.00
C ILE A 68 -3.33 -5.33 11.32
N VAL A 69 -4.60 -4.93 11.20
CA VAL A 69 -4.98 -3.62 10.66
C VAL A 69 -4.33 -2.48 11.46
N ALA A 70 -4.35 -2.55 12.80
CA ALA A 70 -3.69 -1.56 13.64
C ALA A 70 -2.17 -1.46 13.35
N GLU A 71 -1.51 -2.59 13.07
CA GLU A 71 -0.11 -2.62 12.67
C GLU A 71 0.15 -2.02 11.28
N LEU A 72 -0.79 -2.15 10.34
CA LEU A 72 -0.69 -1.52 9.02
C LEU A 72 -0.90 -0.01 9.13
N VAL A 73 -1.85 0.45 9.96
CA VAL A 73 -2.09 1.88 10.20
C VAL A 73 -0.85 2.59 10.74
N LYS A 74 -0.06 1.92 11.60
CA LYS A 74 1.22 2.48 12.09
C LYS A 74 2.25 2.77 11.00
N THR A 75 2.09 2.24 9.78
CA THR A 75 2.98 2.52 8.65
C THR A 75 2.62 3.82 7.93
N MET A 76 1.43 4.37 8.16
CA MET A 76 0.95 5.57 7.48
C MET A 76 1.81 6.78 7.87
N PRO A 77 2.10 7.69 6.92
CA PRO A 77 2.77 8.94 7.23
C PRO A 77 1.92 9.78 8.19
N LEU A 78 2.56 10.44 9.16
CA LEU A 78 1.92 11.48 9.96
C LEU A 78 1.73 12.70 9.05
N ARG A 79 0.49 12.90 8.59
CA ARG A 79 0.08 14.05 7.77
C ARG A 79 -0.72 15.03 8.61
#